data_AF-A0A392THG2-F1
#
_entry.id   AF-A0A392THG2-F1
#
_cell.length_a   1.000
_cell.length_b   1.000
_cell.length_c   1.000
_cell.angle_alpha   90.00
_cell.angle_beta   90.00
_cell.angle_gamma   90.00
#
_symmetry.space_group_name_H-M   'P 1'
#
loop_
_entity.id
_entity.type
_entity.pdbx_description
1 polymer ?
#
loop_
_entity_poly.entity_id
_entity_poly.type
_entity_poly.pdbx_seq_one_letter_code
_entity_poly.pdbx_strand_id
1 'polypeptide(L)' 'KFEFPINQADEDGESDHELPEELARLLEQESKEIQPNQEPVEVINLGTEDDVREVKIGASLEAKERK' A
#
# COMPACT_ATOMS: atom_id res chain seq x y z
N LYS A 1 -5.87 -36.61 27.01
CA LYS A 1 -4.90 -36.89 25.91
C LYS A 1 -5.46 -36.23 24.69
N PHE A 2 -4.74 -35.30 24.07
CA PHE A 2 -5.24 -34.56 22.93
C PHE A 2 -4.80 -35.29 21.66
N GLU A 3 -5.75 -35.97 21.01
CA GLU A 3 -5.62 -36.46 19.65
C GLU A 3 -5.81 -35.26 18.71
N PHE A 4 -4.75 -34.50 18.47
CA PHE A 4 -4.71 -33.65 17.29
C PHE A 4 -4.02 -34.48 16.21
N PRO A 5 -4.69 -34.83 15.10
CA PRO A 5 -3.99 -35.33 13.93
C PRO A 5 -3.05 -34.21 13.48
N ILE A 6 -1.75 -34.43 13.67
CA ILE A 6 -0.73 -33.62 13.00
C ILE A 6 -0.99 -33.86 11.52
N ASN A 7 -1.29 -32.81 10.76
CA ASN A 7 -1.42 -32.90 9.32
C ASN A 7 -0.07 -33.36 8.75
N GLN A 8 0.07 -34.67 8.51
CA GLN A 8 1.19 -35.25 7.78
C GLN A 8 0.96 -34.94 6.31
N ALA A 9 1.21 -33.69 5.92
CA ALA A 9 1.42 -33.38 4.52
C ALA A 9 2.72 -34.09 4.13
N ASP A 10 2.67 -34.94 3.11
CA ASP A 10 3.83 -35.67 2.61
C ASP A 10 4.96 -34.67 2.31
N GLU A 11 6.08 -34.79 3.03
CA GLU A 11 7.32 -34.04 2.81
C GLU A 11 8.12 -34.62 1.63
N ASP A 12 7.45 -35.34 0.72
CA ASP A 12 8.05 -36.08 -0.37
C ASP A 12 7.87 -35.32 -1.69
N GLY A 13 8.87 -34.48 -1.96
CA GLY A 13 9.10 -33.88 -3.27
C GLY A 13 9.44 -32.41 -3.12
N GLU A 14 10.57 -32.00 -3.70
CA GLU A 14 10.69 -30.64 -4.22
C GLU A 14 9.48 -30.43 -5.13
N SER A 15 8.44 -29.84 -4.55
CA SER A 15 7.18 -29.70 -5.24
C SER A 15 7.43 -28.64 -6.29
N ASP A 16 7.62 -29.09 -7.53
CA ASP A 16 7.61 -28.29 -8.76
C ASP A 16 6.18 -27.75 -9.02
N HIS A 17 5.46 -27.44 -7.95
CA HIS A 17 4.14 -26.85 -7.96
C HIS A 17 4.33 -25.38 -8.32
N GLU A 18 4.17 -25.10 -9.62
CA GLU A 18 4.05 -23.75 -10.11
C GLU A 18 2.95 -23.02 -9.33
N LEU A 19 3.26 -21.80 -8.88
CA LEU A 19 2.28 -20.97 -8.18
C LEU A 19 1.07 -20.81 -9.09
N PRO A 20 -0.16 -21.07 -8.59
CA PRO A 20 -1.37 -20.78 -9.35
C PRO A 20 -1.30 -19.36 -9.93
N GLU A 21 -1.68 -19.22 -11.20
CA GLU A 21 -1.55 -17.95 -11.94
C GLU A 21 -2.16 -16.77 -11.19
N GLU A 22 -3.28 -16.99 -10.52
CA GLU A 22 -3.96 -15.98 -9.70
C GLU A 22 -3.09 -15.50 -8.53
N LEU A 23 -2.37 -16.40 -7.84
CA LEU A 23 -1.46 -16.05 -6.74
C LEU A 23 -0.23 -15.32 -7.25
N ALA A 24 0.32 -15.75 -8.39
CA ALA A 24 1.45 -15.06 -9.01
C ALA A 24 1.09 -13.61 -9.38
N ARG A 25 -0.10 -13.37 -9.93
CA ARG A 25 -0.62 -12.03 -10.25
C ARG A 25 -0.80 -11.15 -9.00
N LEU A 26 -1.26 -11.72 -7.89
CA LEU A 26 -1.40 -11.00 -6.63
C LEU A 26 -0.03 -10.56 -6.07
N LEU A 27 0.96 -11.45 -6.07
CA LEU A 27 2.32 -11.13 -5.65
C LEU A 27 2.95 -10.04 -6.51
N GLU A 28 2.74 -10.09 -7.82
CA GLU A 28 3.19 -9.02 -8.72
C GLU A 28 2.54 -7.68 -8.36
N GLN A 29 1.24 -7.67 -8.02
CA GLN A 29 0.55 -6.46 -7.60
C GLN A 29 1.04 -5.94 -6.24
N GLU A 30 1.29 -6.81 -5.26
CA GLU A 30 1.84 -6.43 -3.96
C GLU A 30 3.27 -5.87 -4.07
N SER A 31 4.05 -6.36 -5.03
CA SER A 31 5.41 -5.85 -5.29
C SER A 31 5.42 -4.43 -5.86
N LYS A 32 4.29 -3.93 -6.37
CA LYS A 32 4.18 -2.57 -6.90
C LYS A 32 4.14 -1.59 -5.73
N GLU A 33 5.09 -0.66 -5.73
CA GLU A 33 5.11 0.43 -4.75
C GLU A 33 3.82 1.26 -4.89
N ILE A 34 3.06 1.35 -3.80
CA ILE A 34 1.90 2.25 -3.75
C ILE A 34 2.41 3.69 -3.74
N GLN A 35 2.28 4.36 -4.89
CA GLN A 35 2.59 5.78 -4.96
C GLN A 35 1.47 6.59 -4.30
N PRO A 36 1.81 7.70 -3.62
CA PRO A 36 0.84 8.69 -3.21
C PRO A 36 -0.07 9.09 -4.38
N ASN A 37 -1.38 8.98 -4.20
CA ASN A 37 -2.32 9.57 -5.14
C ASN A 37 -2.03 11.07 -5.24
N GLN A 38 -1.80 11.55 -6.46
CA GLN A 38 -1.59 12.97 -6.73
C GLN A 38 -2.96 13.65 -6.74
N GLU A 39 -3.45 14.04 -5.57
CA GLU A 39 -4.63 14.89 -5.47
C GLU A 39 -4.25 16.34 -5.81
N PRO A 40 -5.11 17.09 -6.52
CA PRO A 40 -4.88 18.51 -6.73
C PRO A 40 -4.88 19.23 -5.38
N VAL A 41 -3.89 20.10 -5.17
CA VAL A 41 -3.84 21.00 -4.02
C VAL A 41 -4.25 22.39 -4.48
N GLU A 42 -5.37 22.87 -3.97
CA GLU A 42 -5.87 24.21 -4.25
C GLU A 42 -5.45 25.16 -3.13
N VAL A 43 -5.04 26.38 -3.49
CA VAL A 43 -4.71 27.45 -2.54
C VAL A 43 -5.77 28.53 -2.64
N ILE A 44 -6.40 28.86 -1.52
CA ILE A 44 -7.50 29.82 -1.46
C ILE A 44 -7.15 30.89 -0.44
N ASN A 45 -7.26 32.16 -0.83
CA ASN A 45 -7.15 33.30 0.08
C ASN A 45 -8.52 33.63 0.70
N LEU A 46 -8.63 33.50 2.02
CA LEU A 46 -9.81 33.85 2.84
C LEU A 46 -9.73 35.26 3.44
N GLY A 47 -8.73 36.02 3.05
CA GLY A 47 -8.43 37.38 3.48
C GLY A 47 -8.81 38.44 2.44
N THR A 48 -8.37 39.68 2.68
CA THR A 48 -8.49 40.79 1.72
C THR A 48 -7.15 40.99 0.99
N GLU A 49 -7.10 41.92 0.04
CA GLU A 49 -5.84 42.29 -0.64
C GLU A 49 -4.78 42.79 0.35
N ASP A 50 -5.22 43.53 1.39
CA ASP A 50 -4.34 44.08 2.43
C ASP A 50 -4.03 43.10 3.59
N ASP A 51 -4.80 42.02 3.73
CA ASP A 51 -4.65 41.01 4.80
C ASP A 51 -4.89 39.60 4.25
N VAL A 52 -3.87 39.06 3.56
CA VAL A 52 -3.92 37.75 2.90
C VAL A 52 -3.91 36.62 3.91
N ARG A 53 -4.86 35.68 3.78
CA ARG A 53 -4.99 34.49 4.63
C ARG A 53 -5.20 33.24 3.79
N GLU A 54 -4.12 32.58 3.43
CA GLU A 54 -4.14 31.42 2.54
C GLU A 54 -4.38 30.10 3.29
N VAL A 55 -5.20 29.24 2.70
CA VAL A 55 -5.40 27.84 3.12
C VAL A 55 -5.16 26.90 1.94
N LYS A 56 -4.61 25.73 2.21
CA LYS A 56 -4.43 24.66 1.24
C LYS A 56 -5.52 23.61 1.41
N ILE A 57 -6.19 23.25 0.33
CA ILE A 57 -7.22 22.21 0.29
C ILE A 57 -6.68 21.06 -0.56
N GLY A 58 -6.70 19.83 -0.02
CA GLY A 58 -6.12 18.63 -0.63
C GLY A 58 -5.02 18.00 0.23
N ALA A 59 -4.66 16.75 -0.05
CA ALA A 59 -3.57 16.06 0.63
C ALA A 59 -2.28 16.13 -0.20
N SER A 60 -1.21 16.65 0.39
CA SER A 60 0.14 16.50 -0.14
C SER A 60 0.89 15.53 0.76
N LEU A 61 1.23 14.36 0.24
CA LEU A 61 2.17 13.46 0.90
C LEU A 61 3.58 14.01 0.66
N GLU A 62 4.01 14.94 1.51
CA GLU A 62 5.41 15.34 1.57
C GLU A 62 6.24 14.15 2.04
N ALA A 63 7.30 13.80 1.31
CA ALA A 63 8.26 12.79 1.73
C ALA A 63 8.98 13.27 2.99
N LYS A 64 8.37 13.10 4.16
CA LYS A 64 9.09 13.22 5.42
C LYS A 64 10.04 12.05 5.48
N GLU A 65 11.33 12.34 5.31
CA GLU A 65 12.40 11.38 5.53
C GLU A 65 12.21 10.76 6.91
N ARG A 66 12.00 9.44 6.97
CA ARG A 66 12.04 8.70 8.22
C ARG A 66 13.49 8.77 8.69
N LYS A 67 13.76 9.49 9.80
CA LYS A 67 15.07 9.50 10.46
C LYS A 67 15.39 8.16 11.11
#